data_AF-A0A9D7BQY6-F1
#
_entry.id   AF-A0A9D7BQY6-F1
#
_cell.length_a   1.000
_cell.length_b   1.000
_cell.length_c   1.000
_cell.angle_alpha   90.00
_cell.angle_beta   90.00
_cell.angle_gamma   90.00
#
_symmetry.space_group_name_H-M   'P 1'
#
loop_
_entity.id
_entity.type
_entity.pdbx_description
1 polymer ?
#
loop_
_entity_poly.entity_id
_entity_poly.type
_entity_poly.pdbx_seq_one_letter_code
_entity_poly.pdbx_strand_id
1 'polypeptide(L)'
;MKKCSIGFLILVFGIFLWNGCTKDPSLASESYTTEKRTSEIFDDSTGVEVYHILHLLNSENDSIATFQENVGYPAIKGSFQKKDEDSKITTIPMVKNNKITGIFKVYITLGESIRIHFFSKEDLEMSMDSTLNTYDFHMYSGAIKSYCFSSRLRNQTYPQEFDFWLELNKNRVEERWVYHCIYTWFCPLSFDHIWTSNTTIRTVIRPIDNLVDDCDIVNMECFSDWNQRWFSLTGGGSLNWNFFPWVNNSSGGGTANGNNNPNIKSWEEQVLIDAKDCFQQAGINGARAMKALKDATDNSCGESYNDLLARTYLNIMDQGKSCTDSAALAAEVNNTVDKTKTVFFDDEVMEFFEENELIDPCSGEKISDMLKNEACANKKRLTMEALQAKLDAMDIIIEDASFVNCAALKCIYNHLKDSGSKMFCNNIYRFNYSDLIDLTIKVGTTFSNAEGSVSMSNNGTGVVMTFASYNCNWEDHIQLAETILHESIHAKFRFDNANNGTTEIQYRENFLKYVNEKYDIPYSEHQLMIKKYMEKLSKELWELNGKKFDPSYYMAWVWDGLKQYWPDRFSDSVVQDWNNKRNIVKENNPFKC
;
A
#
# COMPACT_ATOMS: atom_id res chain seq x y z
N MET A 1 43.72 50.27 57.38
CA MET A 1 45.19 50.41 57.38
C MET A 1 45.73 49.61 56.21
N LYS A 2 46.22 50.29 55.16
CA LYS A 2 47.58 50.21 54.55
C LYS A 2 47.99 48.80 54.10
N LYS A 3 48.59 48.52 52.94
CA LYS A 3 48.88 49.14 51.61
C LYS A 3 49.97 48.21 51.01
N CYS A 4 49.94 47.97 49.70
CA CYS A 4 51.05 47.80 48.73
C CYS A 4 52.45 47.25 49.14
N SER A 5 52.96 46.32 48.31
CA SER A 5 54.30 46.37 47.65
C SER A 5 54.34 45.26 46.57
N ILE A 6 54.51 45.47 45.25
CA ILE A 6 55.60 46.01 44.40
C ILE A 6 56.67 44.98 43.99
N GLY A 7 56.91 44.91 42.67
CA GLY A 7 58.08 44.34 41.95
C GLY A 7 57.68 43.81 40.56
N PHE A 8 57.52 44.57 39.47
CA PHE A 8 58.43 45.45 38.69
C PHE A 8 59.45 44.70 37.79
N LEU A 9 59.19 44.66 36.47
CA LEU A 9 60.12 44.91 35.33
C LEU A 9 59.34 44.74 33.99
N ILE A 10 58.95 45.80 33.26
CA ILE A 10 59.67 46.62 32.25
C ILE A 10 59.55 46.12 30.78
N LEU A 11 58.82 46.92 29.97
CA LEU A 11 58.99 47.35 28.55
C LEU A 11 59.14 46.30 27.42
N VAL A 12 58.54 46.42 26.22
CA VAL A 12 58.53 47.56 25.29
C VAL A 12 57.27 47.57 24.38
N PHE A 13 56.85 48.78 24.03
CA PHE A 13 55.80 49.23 23.11
C PHE A 13 55.94 48.83 21.63
N GLY A 14 54.80 48.78 20.94
CA GLY A 14 54.67 48.89 19.48
C GLY A 14 53.25 49.24 19.06
N ILE A 15 52.86 50.52 19.23
CA ILE A 15 51.63 51.11 18.67
C ILE A 15 52.00 51.81 17.36
N PHE A 16 51.25 51.56 16.29
CA PHE A 16 50.92 52.58 15.30
C PHE A 16 49.41 52.58 15.05
N LEU A 17 48.85 53.77 15.15
CA LEU A 17 47.45 54.13 14.94
C LEU A 17 47.24 54.66 13.50
N TRP A 18 46.00 54.50 13.03
CA TRP A 18 45.12 55.54 12.47
C TRP A 18 44.71 55.60 10.98
N ASN A 19 43.48 56.12 10.84
CA ASN A 19 42.58 56.40 9.70
C ASN A 19 41.70 55.21 9.24
N GLY A 20 40.37 55.16 9.41
CA GLY A 20 39.36 56.15 9.81
C GLY A 20 38.56 56.71 8.63
N CYS A 21 37.22 56.58 8.69
CA CYS A 21 36.13 57.11 7.82
C CYS A 21 35.51 56.06 6.87
N THR A 22 34.19 55.90 6.70
CA THR A 22 32.97 56.54 7.25
C THR A 22 31.77 55.61 6.97
N LYS A 23 30.75 55.66 7.84
CA LYS A 23 29.41 55.10 7.62
C LYS A 23 28.72 55.80 6.43
N ASP A 24 27.93 55.04 5.67
CA ASP A 24 26.57 55.48 5.35
C ASP A 24 25.60 54.27 5.36
N PRO A 25 24.35 54.45 5.83
CA PRO A 25 23.39 53.39 6.16
C PRO A 25 22.34 53.23 5.07
N SER A 26 22.06 51.99 4.67
CA SER A 26 20.73 51.59 4.19
C SER A 26 20.73 50.09 3.93
N LEU A 27 20.11 49.36 4.85
CA LEU A 27 19.24 48.23 4.55
C LEU A 27 18.57 47.94 5.87
N ALA A 28 17.44 48.63 6.06
CA ALA A 28 16.50 48.35 7.11
C ALA A 28 16.23 46.84 7.11
N SER A 29 16.49 46.20 8.25
CA SER A 29 15.90 44.91 8.57
C SER A 29 14.40 45.13 8.70
N GLU A 30 13.68 45.05 7.58
CA GLU A 30 12.24 44.84 7.63
C GLU A 30 12.02 43.45 8.22
N SER A 31 11.64 43.48 9.49
CA SER A 31 10.91 42.43 10.18
C SER A 31 9.66 42.11 9.37
N TYR A 32 9.77 41.19 8.42
CA TYR A 32 8.59 40.53 7.85
C TYR A 32 8.07 39.57 8.91
N THR A 33 7.02 40.00 9.60
CA THR A 33 6.05 39.12 10.23
C THR A 33 5.53 38.17 9.15
N THR A 34 6.01 36.93 9.15
CA THR A 34 5.41 35.83 8.40
C THR A 34 4.04 35.56 9.00
N GLU A 35 3.04 36.28 8.49
CA GLU A 35 1.67 35.80 8.54
C GLU A 35 1.62 34.41 7.92
N LYS A 36 1.10 33.50 8.73
CA LYS A 36 0.78 32.11 8.45
C LYS A 36 -0.12 32.06 7.21
N ARG A 37 0.47 31.82 6.03
CA ARG A 37 -0.26 31.38 4.84
C ARG A 37 -0.25 29.86 4.80
N THR A 38 -1.45 29.31 4.72
CA THR A 38 -1.83 27.93 4.93
C THR A 38 -1.20 26.99 3.91
N SER A 39 -0.62 25.91 4.41
CA SER A 39 0.18 24.89 3.73
C SER A 39 -0.65 23.81 3.03
N GLU A 40 -1.86 24.11 2.56
CA GLU A 40 -2.86 23.08 2.18
C GLU A 40 -2.69 22.48 0.77
N ILE A 41 -1.57 22.72 0.07
CA ILE A 41 -1.32 22.12 -1.27
C ILE A 41 -0.38 20.90 -1.20
N PHE A 42 0.27 20.65 -0.07
CA PHE A 42 1.16 19.51 0.11
C PHE A 42 0.62 18.62 1.23
N ASP A 43 0.05 17.47 0.85
CA ASP A 43 -0.16 16.35 1.77
C ASP A 43 1.20 15.94 2.37
N ASP A 44 1.23 15.71 3.68
CA ASP A 44 2.41 15.68 4.58
C ASP A 44 3.52 14.68 4.16
N SER A 45 3.27 13.83 3.16
CA SER A 45 4.24 12.90 2.56
C SER A 45 5.18 13.53 1.50
N THR A 46 4.86 14.69 0.92
CA THR A 46 5.58 15.25 -0.26
C THR A 46 6.72 16.22 0.06
N GLY A 47 6.97 16.47 1.35
CA GLY A 47 8.01 17.39 1.80
C GLY A 47 9.43 16.81 1.72
N VAL A 48 9.57 15.49 1.85
CA VAL A 48 10.88 14.82 2.01
C VAL A 48 11.65 14.78 0.68
N GLU A 49 10.97 14.65 -0.45
CA GLU A 49 11.57 14.55 -1.78
C GLU A 49 11.94 15.93 -2.33
N VAL A 50 11.08 16.93 -2.11
CA VAL A 50 11.41 18.33 -2.36
C VAL A 50 12.58 18.74 -1.48
N TYR A 51 12.62 18.28 -0.22
CA TYR A 51 13.78 18.45 0.66
C TYR A 51 15.02 17.73 0.12
N HIS A 52 14.92 16.55 -0.46
CA HIS A 52 16.06 15.82 -1.03
C HIS A 52 16.63 16.52 -2.28
N ILE A 53 15.76 17.04 -3.15
CA ILE A 53 16.16 17.89 -4.29
C ILE A 53 16.80 19.17 -3.80
N LEU A 54 16.20 19.84 -2.80
CA LEU A 54 16.77 21.04 -2.20
C LEU A 54 18.10 20.75 -1.48
N HIS A 55 18.26 19.58 -0.88
CA HIS A 55 19.49 19.17 -0.20
C HIS A 55 20.60 18.87 -1.20
N LEU A 56 20.29 18.15 -2.29
CA LEU A 56 21.22 17.97 -3.41
C LEU A 56 21.62 19.33 -3.98
N LEU A 57 20.64 20.19 -4.28
CA LEU A 57 20.86 21.53 -4.82
C LEU A 57 21.59 22.49 -3.85
N ASN A 58 21.53 22.25 -2.53
CA ASN A 58 22.24 23.04 -1.52
C ASN A 58 23.55 22.39 -1.06
N SER A 59 23.92 21.23 -1.58
CA SER A 59 25.20 20.61 -1.24
C SER A 59 26.35 21.45 -1.80
N GLU A 60 27.45 21.59 -1.05
CA GLU A 60 28.68 22.32 -1.44
C GLU A 60 29.46 21.60 -2.56
N ASN A 61 28.77 21.04 -3.55
CA ASN A 61 29.36 20.44 -4.72
C ASN A 61 29.52 21.52 -5.81
N ASP A 62 30.75 21.80 -6.23
CA ASP A 62 31.08 22.80 -7.25
C ASP A 62 30.25 22.63 -8.54
N SER A 63 29.87 21.40 -8.88
CA SER A 63 29.03 21.12 -10.06
C SER A 63 27.60 21.67 -9.93
N ILE A 64 27.04 21.68 -8.72
CA ILE A 64 25.67 22.12 -8.44
C ILE A 64 25.62 23.64 -8.32
N ALA A 65 26.63 24.25 -7.68
CA ALA A 65 26.79 25.69 -7.67
C ALA A 65 26.92 26.24 -9.11
N THR A 66 27.74 25.60 -9.94
CA THR A 66 27.90 25.95 -11.37
C THR A 66 26.58 25.78 -12.13
N PHE A 67 25.83 24.69 -11.87
CA PHE A 67 24.51 24.49 -12.46
C PHE A 67 23.55 25.62 -12.08
N GLN A 68 23.42 25.96 -10.80
CA GLN A 68 22.54 27.04 -10.33
C GLN A 68 22.96 28.41 -10.84
N GLU A 69 24.27 28.67 -10.95
CA GLU A 69 24.77 29.91 -11.54
C GLU A 69 24.36 30.01 -13.02
N ASN A 70 24.35 28.89 -13.75
CA ASN A 70 23.97 28.86 -15.16
C ASN A 70 22.45 28.90 -15.36
N VAL A 71 21.70 28.06 -14.67
CA VAL A 71 20.27 27.83 -14.91
C VAL A 71 19.34 28.47 -13.87
N GLY A 72 19.85 29.11 -12.82
CA GLY A 72 19.04 29.73 -11.77
C GLY A 72 18.72 28.82 -10.58
N TYR A 73 17.78 29.26 -9.75
CA TYR A 73 17.39 28.58 -8.51
C TYR A 73 15.98 28.01 -8.58
N PRO A 74 15.69 26.88 -7.89
CA PRO A 74 14.36 26.32 -7.85
C PRO A 74 13.39 27.24 -7.12
N ALA A 75 12.31 27.60 -7.80
CA ALA A 75 11.26 28.45 -7.27
C ALA A 75 10.14 27.61 -6.63
N ILE A 76 10.40 27.12 -5.40
CA ILE A 76 9.48 26.24 -4.66
C ILE A 76 8.10 26.87 -4.46
N LYS A 77 8.00 28.17 -4.18
CA LYS A 77 6.70 28.86 -4.05
C LYS A 77 5.89 28.95 -5.35
N GLY A 78 6.49 28.62 -6.50
CA GLY A 78 5.81 28.54 -7.79
C GLY A 78 5.75 27.11 -8.33
N SER A 79 6.03 26.10 -7.50
CA SER A 79 5.84 24.70 -7.87
C SER A 79 4.36 24.33 -7.80
N PHE A 80 3.98 23.33 -8.58
CA PHE A 80 2.62 22.78 -8.57
C PHE A 80 2.65 21.30 -8.85
N GLN A 81 1.66 20.59 -8.33
CA GLN A 81 1.55 19.14 -8.44
C GLN A 81 0.34 18.76 -9.30
N LYS A 82 0.54 17.78 -10.17
CA LYS A 82 -0.54 17.02 -10.78
C LYS A 82 -0.63 15.67 -10.08
N LYS A 83 -1.80 15.36 -9.51
CA LYS A 83 -2.10 14.06 -8.91
C LYS A 83 -2.82 13.19 -9.94
N ASP A 84 -2.33 11.97 -10.11
CA ASP A 84 -3.00 10.87 -10.80
C ASP A 84 -3.25 9.74 -9.79
N GLU A 85 -4.12 8.79 -10.09
CA GLU A 85 -4.38 7.62 -9.23
C GLU A 85 -3.09 6.80 -9.02
N ASP A 86 -2.25 6.71 -10.07
CA ASP A 86 -1.04 5.88 -10.09
C ASP A 86 0.29 6.66 -10.01
N SER A 87 0.25 8.00 -10.04
CA SER A 87 1.47 8.81 -10.01
C SER A 87 1.27 10.23 -9.45
N LYS A 88 2.29 10.75 -8.77
CA LYS A 88 2.38 12.17 -8.38
C LYS A 88 3.45 12.84 -9.23
N ILE A 89 3.09 13.90 -9.94
CA ILE A 89 4.01 14.68 -10.78
C ILE A 89 4.13 16.10 -10.22
N THR A 90 5.28 16.43 -9.63
CA THR A 90 5.58 17.78 -9.14
C THR A 90 6.42 18.54 -10.16
N THR A 91 5.96 19.73 -10.54
CA THR A 91 6.69 20.65 -11.42
C THR A 91 7.33 21.75 -10.59
N ILE A 92 8.64 21.99 -10.75
CA ILE A 92 9.37 23.05 -10.04
C ILE A 92 10.07 23.96 -11.08
N PRO A 93 9.69 25.24 -11.21
CA PRO A 93 10.37 26.14 -12.13
C PRO A 93 11.75 26.55 -11.64
N MET A 94 12.71 26.63 -12.55
CA MET A 94 14.03 27.22 -12.31
C MET A 94 14.02 28.68 -12.73
N VAL A 95 14.49 29.55 -11.84
CA VAL A 95 14.39 31.01 -12.02
C VAL A 95 15.76 31.65 -11.88
N LYS A 96 16.18 32.39 -12.92
CA LYS A 96 17.39 33.21 -12.94
C LYS A 96 17.00 34.63 -13.33
N ASN A 97 17.47 35.64 -12.58
CA ASN A 97 17.18 37.05 -12.86
C ASN A 97 15.68 37.34 -13.07
N ASN A 98 14.85 36.74 -12.21
CA ASN A 98 13.38 36.78 -12.28
C ASN A 98 12.79 36.29 -13.61
N LYS A 99 13.48 35.41 -14.35
CA LYS A 99 12.98 34.74 -15.56
C LYS A 99 13.05 33.24 -15.41
N ILE A 100 12.07 32.52 -15.95
CA ILE A 100 12.08 31.06 -15.97
C ILE A 100 13.06 30.57 -17.03
N THR A 101 14.02 29.79 -16.59
CA THR A 101 15.15 29.28 -17.37
C THR A 101 15.06 27.78 -17.59
N GLY A 102 14.17 27.09 -16.88
CA GLY A 102 13.92 25.67 -17.05
C GLY A 102 12.85 25.14 -16.10
N ILE A 103 12.55 23.84 -16.21
CA ILE A 103 11.56 23.15 -15.41
C ILE A 103 12.15 21.83 -14.89
N PHE A 104 11.99 21.58 -13.60
CA PHE A 104 12.11 20.24 -13.03
C PHE A 104 10.75 19.54 -13.04
N LYS A 105 10.75 18.27 -13.43
CA LYS A 105 9.63 17.33 -13.29
C LYS A 105 10.06 16.21 -12.36
N VAL A 106 9.35 16.06 -11.24
CA VAL A 106 9.54 14.99 -10.27
C VAL A 106 8.38 14.03 -10.41
N TYR A 107 8.65 12.80 -10.79
CA TYR A 107 7.67 11.72 -10.92
C TYR A 107 7.83 10.77 -9.75
N ILE A 108 6.73 10.48 -9.06
CA ILE A 108 6.65 9.47 -8.01
C ILE A 108 5.58 8.47 -8.46
N THR A 109 5.98 7.22 -8.67
CA THR A 109 5.09 6.12 -9.07
C THR A 109 4.67 5.29 -7.85
N LEU A 110 3.63 4.45 -7.98
CA LEU A 110 3.16 3.55 -6.91
C LEU A 110 4.24 2.61 -6.33
N GLY A 111 5.31 2.32 -7.08
CA GLY A 111 6.48 1.57 -6.60
C GLY A 111 7.55 2.44 -5.92
N GLU A 112 7.19 3.63 -5.44
CA GLU A 112 8.04 4.62 -4.76
C GLU A 112 9.31 5.06 -5.51
N SER A 113 9.41 4.76 -6.81
CA SER A 113 10.55 5.21 -7.61
C SER A 113 10.42 6.72 -7.88
N ILE A 114 11.41 7.49 -7.41
CA ILE A 114 11.51 8.93 -7.68
C ILE A 114 12.34 9.13 -8.95
N ARG A 115 11.74 9.72 -9.99
CA ARG A 115 12.45 10.15 -11.20
C ARG A 115 12.45 11.66 -11.29
N ILE A 116 13.62 12.25 -11.50
CA ILE A 116 13.78 13.70 -11.61
C ILE A 116 14.31 14.00 -13.01
N HIS A 117 13.58 14.80 -13.77
CA HIS A 117 14.00 15.30 -15.07
C HIS A 117 14.12 16.82 -15.03
N PHE A 118 15.21 17.35 -15.56
CA PHE A 118 15.39 18.77 -15.80
C PHE A 118 15.27 19.06 -17.28
N PHE A 119 14.55 20.13 -17.63
CA PHE A 119 14.43 20.65 -18.98
C PHE A 119 14.84 22.11 -18.96
N SER A 120 15.99 22.44 -19.55
CA SER A 120 16.33 23.85 -19.79
C SER A 120 15.37 24.45 -20.82
N LYS A 121 15.25 25.77 -20.84
CA LYS A 121 14.47 26.46 -21.86
C LYS A 121 14.98 26.08 -23.27
N GLU A 122 16.29 26.01 -23.44
CA GLU A 122 16.94 25.63 -24.70
C GLU A 122 16.59 24.19 -25.11
N ASP A 123 16.55 23.24 -24.17
CA ASP A 123 16.12 21.85 -24.46
C ASP A 123 14.66 21.81 -24.95
N LEU A 124 13.78 22.61 -24.33
CA LEU A 124 12.38 22.71 -24.73
C LEU A 124 12.27 23.29 -26.15
N GLU A 125 13.02 24.34 -26.46
CA GLU A 125 13.04 24.96 -27.79
C GLU A 125 13.58 23.98 -28.85
N MET A 126 14.68 23.28 -28.56
CA MET A 126 15.25 22.27 -29.46
C MET A 126 14.31 21.08 -29.69
N SER A 127 13.54 20.68 -28.67
CA SER A 127 12.62 19.54 -28.76
C SER A 127 11.53 19.77 -29.82
N MET A 128 11.19 21.03 -30.11
CA MET A 128 10.15 21.37 -31.08
C MET A 128 10.53 21.05 -32.52
N ASP A 129 11.81 21.15 -32.84
CA ASP A 129 12.36 20.88 -34.19
C ASP A 129 12.73 19.40 -34.38
N SER A 130 12.65 18.60 -33.32
CA SER A 130 13.08 17.21 -33.32
C SER A 130 11.92 16.25 -33.56
N THR A 131 12.19 15.16 -34.29
CA THR A 131 11.28 14.01 -34.35
C THR A 131 11.40 13.21 -33.06
N LEU A 132 10.66 13.62 -32.03
CA LEU A 132 10.60 12.90 -30.75
C LEU A 132 9.95 11.53 -30.94
N ASN A 133 10.42 10.48 -30.24
CA ASN A 133 9.63 9.26 -30.08
C ASN A 133 8.43 9.53 -29.15
N THR A 134 7.52 8.56 -28.98
CA THR A 134 6.29 8.77 -28.21
C THR A 134 6.56 9.10 -26.74
N TYR A 135 7.52 8.42 -26.11
CA TYR A 135 7.92 8.68 -24.73
C TYR A 135 8.46 10.11 -24.55
N ASP A 136 9.45 10.49 -25.37
CA ASP A 136 10.05 11.81 -25.33
C ASP A 136 9.03 12.90 -25.66
N PHE A 137 8.14 12.66 -26.63
CA PHE A 137 7.08 13.59 -26.97
C PHE A 137 6.20 13.92 -25.76
N HIS A 138 5.74 12.91 -25.02
CA HIS A 138 4.91 13.13 -23.84
C HIS A 138 5.67 13.84 -22.72
N MET A 139 6.95 13.49 -22.52
CA MET A 139 7.82 14.12 -21.54
C MET A 139 8.03 15.61 -21.84
N TYR A 140 8.44 15.94 -23.08
CA TYR A 140 8.66 17.33 -23.52
C TYR A 140 7.36 18.11 -23.60
N SER A 141 6.26 17.52 -24.10
CA SER A 141 4.94 18.17 -24.10
C SER A 141 4.48 18.54 -22.69
N GLY A 142 4.68 17.64 -21.72
CA GLY A 142 4.41 17.91 -20.32
C GLY A 142 5.27 19.03 -19.76
N ALA A 143 6.56 19.08 -20.13
CA ALA A 143 7.49 20.12 -19.70
C ALA A 143 7.20 21.49 -20.32
N ILE A 144 6.86 21.55 -21.62
CA ILE A 144 6.44 22.77 -22.33
C ILE A 144 5.18 23.36 -21.69
N LYS A 145 4.14 22.54 -21.46
CA LYS A 145 2.91 22.96 -20.79
C LYS A 145 3.21 23.56 -19.41
N SER A 146 4.09 22.90 -18.65
CA SER A 146 4.54 23.38 -17.35
C SER A 146 5.29 24.72 -17.43
N TYR A 147 6.18 24.88 -18.42
CA TYR A 147 6.90 26.13 -18.65
C TYR A 147 5.96 27.29 -18.95
N CYS A 148 4.99 27.08 -19.86
CA CYS A 148 3.99 28.08 -20.21
C CYS A 148 3.16 28.48 -18.98
N PHE A 149 2.70 27.50 -18.22
CA PHE A 149 1.90 27.73 -17.02
C PHE A 149 2.69 28.48 -15.94
N SER A 150 3.92 28.05 -15.62
CA SER A 150 4.77 28.76 -14.66
C SER A 150 5.10 30.19 -15.11
N SER A 151 5.28 30.42 -16.41
CA SER A 151 5.52 31.75 -16.97
C SER A 151 4.31 32.66 -16.77
N ARG A 152 3.10 32.16 -17.08
CA ARG A 152 1.85 32.90 -16.85
C ARG A 152 1.63 33.23 -15.37
N LEU A 153 1.81 32.27 -14.46
CA LEU A 153 1.69 32.50 -13.01
C LEU A 153 2.64 33.58 -12.48
N ARG A 154 3.71 33.89 -13.21
CA ARG A 154 4.71 34.90 -12.85
C ARG A 154 4.59 36.19 -13.67
N ASN A 155 3.52 36.36 -14.44
CA ASN A 155 3.34 37.46 -15.39
C ASN A 155 4.54 37.60 -16.36
N GLN A 156 5.08 36.47 -16.83
CA GLN A 156 6.16 36.41 -17.82
C GLN A 156 5.62 35.94 -19.17
N THR A 157 6.16 36.52 -20.25
CA THR A 157 5.96 36.02 -21.60
C THR A 157 6.77 34.73 -21.81
N TYR A 158 6.21 33.78 -22.56
CA TYR A 158 6.89 32.59 -23.04
C TYR A 158 6.86 32.55 -24.59
N PRO A 159 7.72 31.74 -25.25
CA PRO A 159 7.74 31.64 -26.71
C PRO A 159 6.38 31.21 -27.28
N GLN A 160 5.85 31.92 -28.28
CA GLN A 160 4.55 31.57 -28.90
C GLN A 160 4.62 30.26 -29.69
N GLU A 161 5.83 29.88 -30.10
CA GLU A 161 6.16 28.62 -30.74
C GLU A 161 5.74 27.42 -29.88
N PHE A 162 5.74 27.56 -28.55
CA PHE A 162 5.28 26.51 -27.63
C PHE A 162 3.77 26.24 -27.81
N ASP A 163 2.95 27.29 -27.92
CA ASP A 163 1.51 27.15 -28.16
C ASP A 163 1.25 26.55 -29.54
N PHE A 164 1.98 27.02 -30.57
CA PHE A 164 1.85 26.50 -31.93
C PHE A 164 2.27 25.03 -32.02
N TRP A 165 3.37 24.64 -31.38
CA TRP A 165 3.84 23.26 -31.35
C TRP A 165 2.86 22.34 -30.61
N LEU A 166 2.33 22.77 -29.47
CA LEU A 166 1.31 22.01 -28.73
C LEU A 166 0.03 21.82 -29.56
N GLU A 167 -0.41 22.86 -30.27
CA GLU A 167 -1.60 22.81 -31.12
C GLU A 167 -1.41 21.92 -32.36
N LEU A 168 -0.26 22.01 -33.03
CA LEU A 168 0.08 21.14 -34.16
C LEU A 168 0.13 19.66 -33.77
N ASN A 169 0.58 19.38 -32.54
CA ASN A 169 0.78 18.01 -32.06
C ASN A 169 -0.36 17.49 -31.16
N LYS A 170 -1.47 18.23 -31.01
CA LYS A 170 -2.60 17.81 -30.15
C LYS A 170 -3.20 16.46 -30.55
N ASN A 171 -3.18 16.16 -31.85
CA ASN A 171 -3.72 14.91 -32.41
C ASN A 171 -2.72 13.74 -32.39
N ARG A 172 -1.52 13.90 -31.81
CA ARG A 172 -0.50 12.84 -31.74
C ARG A 172 -0.84 11.81 -30.64
N VAL A 173 -2.05 11.26 -30.73
CA VAL A 173 -2.77 10.41 -29.76
C VAL A 173 -2.41 8.92 -29.89
N GLU A 174 -1.52 8.53 -30.81
CA GLU A 174 -1.40 7.13 -31.26
C GLU A 174 -0.86 6.10 -30.25
N GLU A 175 -0.60 6.43 -28.98
CA GLU A 175 -0.19 5.41 -27.97
C GLU A 175 -0.87 5.56 -26.60
N ARG A 176 -2.16 5.90 -26.57
CA ARG A 176 -2.98 5.90 -25.34
C ARG A 176 -3.99 4.77 -25.23
N TRP A 177 -3.64 3.57 -25.72
CA TRP A 177 -4.36 2.35 -25.31
C TRP A 177 -4.01 1.89 -23.90
N VAL A 178 -3.15 2.64 -23.18
CA VAL A 178 -2.94 2.50 -21.74
C VAL A 178 -2.93 3.91 -21.13
N TYR A 179 -3.76 4.12 -20.12
CA TYR A 179 -3.94 5.32 -19.27
C TYR A 179 -5.06 6.32 -19.62
N HIS A 180 -5.93 6.46 -18.62
CA HIS A 180 -7.19 7.19 -18.54
C HIS A 180 -7.05 8.72 -18.71
N CYS A 181 -8.16 9.31 -19.15
CA CYS A 181 -8.37 10.75 -19.04
C CYS A 181 -8.94 11.07 -17.65
N ILE A 182 -8.42 12.09 -16.95
CA ILE A 182 -9.06 12.62 -15.74
C ILE A 182 -9.08 14.15 -15.76
N TYR A 183 -10.27 14.67 -15.42
CA TYR A 183 -10.58 16.05 -15.08
C TYR A 183 -10.49 16.27 -13.57
N THR A 184 -9.82 17.34 -13.15
CA THR A 184 -10.38 18.43 -12.30
C THR A 184 -9.24 19.34 -11.87
N TRP A 185 -9.39 20.64 -12.14
CA TRP A 185 -8.62 21.69 -11.50
C TRP A 185 -9.51 22.21 -10.37
N PHE A 186 -9.06 22.11 -9.11
CA PHE A 186 -9.75 22.76 -8.00
C PHE A 186 -9.50 24.27 -8.09
N CYS A 187 -10.37 25.00 -8.80
CA CYS A 187 -10.64 26.41 -8.48
C CYS A 187 -12.04 26.45 -7.83
N PRO A 188 -12.27 27.27 -6.79
CA PRO A 188 -13.51 27.26 -6.03
C PRO A 188 -14.60 28.03 -6.77
N LEU A 189 -15.26 27.44 -7.77
CA LEU A 189 -16.52 27.95 -8.34
C LEU A 189 -17.44 26.80 -8.74
N SER A 190 -18.68 26.83 -8.23
CA SER A 190 -19.78 25.94 -8.64
C SER A 190 -20.37 26.40 -9.97
N PHE A 191 -20.70 25.47 -10.87
CA PHE A 191 -21.53 25.75 -12.05
C PHE A 191 -22.61 24.69 -12.28
N ASP A 192 -23.83 25.15 -12.51
CA ASP A 192 -24.97 24.38 -13.02
C ASP A 192 -24.83 24.15 -14.54
N HIS A 193 -25.17 22.95 -15.01
CA HIS A 193 -25.20 22.63 -16.44
C HIS A 193 -26.59 22.86 -17.05
N ILE A 194 -26.66 23.64 -18.14
CA ILE A 194 -27.79 23.61 -19.09
C ILE A 194 -27.31 22.95 -20.37
N TRP A 195 -27.92 21.81 -20.72
CA TRP A 195 -27.75 21.14 -22.00
C TRP A 195 -28.67 21.76 -23.06
N THR A 196 -28.14 22.06 -24.24
CA THR A 196 -28.97 22.22 -25.44
C THR A 196 -28.52 21.25 -26.52
N SER A 197 -29.45 20.43 -26.96
CA SER A 197 -29.32 19.47 -28.06
C SER A 197 -29.17 20.20 -29.40
N ASN A 198 -27.98 20.19 -30.01
CA ASN A 198 -27.78 19.95 -31.45
C ASN A 198 -26.31 20.11 -31.88
N THR A 199 -25.71 18.97 -32.22
CA THR A 199 -24.74 18.70 -33.30
C THR A 199 -24.06 19.89 -34.02
N THR A 200 -22.95 20.41 -33.47
CA THR A 200 -21.62 20.60 -34.14
C THR A 200 -20.69 21.36 -33.19
N ILE A 201 -19.56 20.74 -32.80
CA ILE A 201 -18.51 21.44 -32.04
C ILE A 201 -17.67 22.25 -33.03
N ARG A 202 -17.88 23.57 -33.06
CA ARG A 202 -16.89 24.52 -33.59
C ARG A 202 -16.15 25.11 -32.41
N THR A 203 -14.91 24.69 -32.19
CA THR A 203 -13.99 25.39 -31.28
C THR A 203 -13.57 26.69 -31.93
N VAL A 204 -14.23 27.80 -31.55
CA VAL A 204 -13.77 29.15 -31.89
C VAL A 204 -13.04 29.68 -30.66
N ILE A 205 -11.71 29.75 -30.73
CA ILE A 205 -10.89 30.42 -29.74
C ILE A 205 -11.04 31.93 -29.97
N ARG A 206 -11.59 32.65 -29.00
CA ARG A 206 -11.45 34.11 -28.91
C ARG A 206 -10.98 34.47 -27.51
N PRO A 207 -9.99 35.37 -27.38
CA PRO A 207 -9.73 36.01 -26.10
C PRO A 207 -10.91 36.95 -25.82
N ILE A 208 -11.52 36.81 -24.64
CA ILE A 208 -12.40 37.87 -24.13
C ILE A 208 -11.48 38.83 -23.38
N ASP A 209 -11.25 39.98 -23.99
CA ASP A 209 -10.67 41.14 -23.31
C ASP A 209 -11.63 41.58 -22.21
N ASN A 210 -11.26 41.33 -20.95
CA ASN A 210 -11.36 42.26 -19.79
C ASN A 210 -11.41 41.50 -18.45
N LEU A 211 -10.32 41.64 -17.69
CA LEU A 211 -10.21 41.78 -16.21
C LEU A 211 -11.25 41.05 -15.32
N VAL A 212 -10.81 40.03 -14.56
CA VAL A 212 -10.78 39.94 -13.08
C VAL A 212 -9.83 38.78 -12.67
N ASP A 213 -9.08 38.96 -11.57
CA ASP A 213 -7.94 38.19 -11.05
C ASP A 213 -8.14 36.72 -10.56
N ASP A 214 -9.23 36.01 -10.84
CA ASP A 214 -9.39 34.65 -10.29
C ASP A 214 -9.69 33.59 -11.37
N CYS A 215 -8.71 32.70 -11.56
CA CYS A 215 -8.67 31.50 -12.41
C CYS A 215 -9.47 31.55 -13.72
N ASP A 216 -8.79 31.58 -14.87
CA ASP A 216 -9.17 30.68 -15.99
C ASP A 216 -8.04 30.54 -17.03
N ILE A 217 -7.59 29.29 -17.25
CA ILE A 217 -7.86 28.53 -18.47
C ILE A 217 -7.55 27.05 -18.17
N VAL A 218 -8.60 26.25 -18.28
CA VAL A 218 -8.62 24.79 -18.33
C VAL A 218 -8.19 24.34 -19.73
N ASN A 219 -7.34 23.32 -19.82
CA ASN A 219 -7.22 22.52 -21.05
C ASN A 219 -7.74 21.11 -20.79
N MET A 220 -8.73 20.74 -21.58
CA MET A 220 -9.60 19.59 -21.41
C MET A 220 -9.55 18.78 -22.70
N GLU A 221 -8.90 17.61 -22.70
CA GLU A 221 -8.88 16.71 -23.86
C GLU A 221 -9.31 15.31 -23.40
N CYS A 222 -10.44 14.84 -23.92
CA CYS A 222 -10.97 13.48 -23.70
C CYS A 222 -11.36 12.88 -25.05
N PHE A 223 -11.02 11.61 -25.25
CA PHE A 223 -11.57 10.78 -26.31
C PHE A 223 -12.61 9.80 -25.76
N SER A 224 -13.64 9.54 -26.56
CA SER A 224 -14.70 8.56 -26.33
C SER A 224 -14.29 7.20 -26.92
N ASP A 225 -14.30 6.15 -26.10
CA ASP A 225 -14.24 4.77 -26.60
C ASP A 225 -15.65 4.32 -27.01
N TRP A 226 -15.84 4.08 -28.31
CA TRP A 226 -16.96 3.32 -28.86
C TRP A 226 -16.54 1.85 -28.95
N ASN A 227 -16.69 1.09 -27.86
CA ASN A 227 -16.65 -0.37 -27.90
C ASN A 227 -17.63 -1.00 -26.89
N GLN A 228 -18.93 -0.84 -27.14
CA GLN A 228 -19.87 -1.94 -26.85
C GLN A 228 -19.79 -2.93 -28.01
N ARG A 229 -18.91 -3.93 -27.91
CA ARG A 229 -18.95 -5.10 -28.79
C ARG A 229 -20.04 -6.09 -28.36
N TRP A 230 -21.31 -5.74 -28.56
CA TRP A 230 -22.41 -6.71 -28.73
C TRP A 230 -23.50 -6.09 -29.63
N PHE A 231 -23.15 -5.82 -30.88
CA PHE A 231 -24.13 -5.73 -31.96
C PHE A 231 -23.78 -6.78 -33.02
N SER A 232 -24.37 -7.95 -32.89
CA SER A 232 -24.55 -8.84 -34.03
C SER A 232 -25.56 -8.19 -34.98
N LEU A 233 -25.07 -7.40 -35.93
CA LEU A 233 -25.80 -7.12 -37.16
C LEU A 233 -25.59 -8.31 -38.10
N THR A 234 -26.31 -9.40 -37.82
CA THR A 234 -26.60 -10.41 -38.84
C THR A 234 -28.09 -10.49 -39.02
N GLY A 235 -28.56 -10.12 -40.22
CA GLY A 235 -29.89 -10.49 -40.71
C GLY A 235 -30.86 -9.33 -40.86
N GLY A 236 -30.66 -8.49 -41.88
CA GLY A 236 -31.79 -7.83 -42.52
C GLY A 236 -32.72 -8.91 -43.08
N GLY A 237 -33.89 -9.07 -42.47
CA GLY A 237 -34.89 -10.03 -42.88
C GLY A 237 -36.16 -9.83 -42.08
N SER A 238 -37.15 -9.16 -42.68
CA SER A 238 -38.49 -9.03 -42.14
C SER A 238 -39.14 -10.41 -41.97
N LEU A 239 -39.23 -10.95 -40.76
CA LEU A 239 -40.15 -12.03 -40.45
C LEU A 239 -40.75 -11.84 -39.06
N ASN A 240 -42.08 -11.79 -39.06
CA ASN A 240 -42.98 -11.78 -37.91
C ASN A 240 -42.60 -12.86 -36.87
N TRP A 241 -42.40 -12.45 -35.63
CA TRP A 241 -42.47 -13.33 -34.47
C TRP A 241 -43.52 -12.81 -33.49
N ASN A 242 -44.77 -13.18 -33.74
CA ASN A 242 -45.82 -13.23 -32.72
C ASN A 242 -45.72 -14.60 -32.04
N PHE A 243 -45.04 -14.70 -30.90
CA PHE A 243 -45.15 -15.89 -30.04
C PHE A 243 -44.87 -15.55 -28.56
N PHE A 244 -45.80 -14.83 -27.93
CA PHE A 244 -46.08 -14.92 -26.49
C PHE A 244 -47.58 -14.67 -26.27
N PRO A 245 -48.39 -15.67 -25.85
CA PRO A 245 -49.85 -15.54 -25.78
C PRO A 245 -50.36 -14.96 -24.44
N TRP A 246 -49.65 -14.02 -23.82
CA TRP A 246 -50.06 -13.44 -22.52
C TRP A 246 -49.82 -11.94 -22.38
N VAL A 247 -50.08 -11.14 -23.43
CA VAL A 247 -50.47 -9.73 -23.25
C VAL A 247 -51.45 -9.35 -24.36
N ASN A 248 -52.70 -9.80 -24.25
CA ASN A 248 -53.80 -9.16 -24.95
C ASN A 248 -54.79 -8.67 -23.90
N ASN A 249 -54.63 -7.39 -23.53
CA ASN A 249 -55.76 -6.61 -23.06
C ASN A 249 -55.76 -5.29 -23.82
N SER A 250 -56.37 -5.34 -25.01
CA SER A 250 -56.76 -4.19 -25.78
C SER A 250 -58.03 -3.58 -25.18
N SER A 251 -57.88 -2.41 -24.59
CA SER A 251 -58.85 -1.31 -24.68
C SER A 251 -57.99 -0.05 -24.73
N GLY A 252 -58.07 0.83 -25.74
CA GLY A 252 -59.26 1.34 -26.37
C GLY A 252 -59.45 2.79 -25.94
N GLY A 253 -58.54 3.67 -26.36
CA GLY A 253 -58.72 5.12 -26.39
C GLY A 253 -58.51 5.90 -25.08
N GLY A 254 -57.78 7.01 -25.19
CA GLY A 254 -58.01 8.19 -24.35
C GLY A 254 -56.98 8.50 -23.26
N THR A 255 -56.19 9.53 -23.54
CA THR A 255 -55.52 10.46 -22.60
C THR A 255 -54.47 9.93 -21.61
N ALA A 256 -53.30 10.56 -21.72
CA ALA A 256 -52.21 10.51 -20.76
C ALA A 256 -52.70 10.76 -19.33
N ASN A 257 -52.59 9.75 -18.48
CA ASN A 257 -52.36 9.91 -17.06
C ASN A 257 -51.71 8.65 -16.50
N GLY A 258 -50.67 8.84 -15.69
CA GLY A 258 -49.81 7.78 -15.15
C GLY A 258 -50.60 6.68 -14.47
N ASN A 259 -50.45 5.46 -14.98
CA ASN A 259 -51.11 4.28 -14.45
C ASN A 259 -50.26 3.72 -13.29
N ASN A 260 -50.41 4.28 -12.09
CA ASN A 260 -49.96 3.67 -10.85
C ASN A 260 -50.93 2.54 -10.48
N ASN A 261 -50.79 1.37 -11.11
CA ASN A 261 -51.47 0.16 -10.64
C ASN A 261 -50.57 -0.55 -9.61
N PRO A 262 -50.90 -0.54 -8.30
CA PRO A 262 -50.09 -1.14 -7.24
C PRO A 262 -50.01 -2.68 -7.31
N ASN A 263 -50.69 -3.32 -8.26
CA ASN A 263 -50.69 -4.78 -8.43
C ASN A 263 -49.75 -5.29 -9.54
N ILE A 264 -48.97 -4.42 -10.18
CA ILE A 264 -47.95 -4.86 -11.14
C ILE A 264 -46.69 -5.20 -10.35
N LYS A 265 -46.52 -6.48 -10.03
CA LYS A 265 -45.26 -7.00 -9.49
C LYS A 265 -44.14 -6.80 -10.51
N SER A 266 -42.92 -6.59 -10.02
CA SER A 266 -41.77 -6.59 -10.94
C SER A 266 -41.67 -7.97 -11.60
N TRP A 267 -41.10 -8.02 -12.80
CA TRP A 267 -40.89 -9.29 -13.50
C TRP A 267 -40.08 -10.28 -12.64
N GLU A 268 -39.09 -9.78 -11.90
CA GLU A 268 -38.26 -10.58 -10.97
C GLU A 268 -39.08 -11.18 -9.82
N GLU A 269 -39.99 -10.39 -9.22
CA GLU A 269 -40.90 -10.89 -8.19
C GLU A 269 -41.85 -11.96 -8.72
N GLN A 270 -42.33 -11.80 -9.97
CA GLN A 270 -43.23 -12.77 -10.59
C GLN A 270 -42.49 -14.08 -10.92
N VAL A 271 -41.28 -14.02 -11.47
CA VAL A 271 -40.45 -15.21 -11.73
C VAL A 271 -40.18 -15.98 -10.45
N LEU A 272 -39.90 -15.29 -9.33
CA LEU A 272 -39.66 -15.95 -8.06
C LEU A 272 -40.92 -16.63 -7.49
N ILE A 273 -42.09 -16.04 -7.68
CA ILE A 273 -43.38 -16.65 -7.31
C ILE A 273 -43.62 -17.90 -8.14
N ASP A 274 -43.47 -17.79 -9.46
CA ASP A 274 -43.68 -18.91 -10.39
C ASP A 274 -42.70 -20.04 -10.11
N ALA A 275 -41.45 -19.72 -9.74
CA ALA A 275 -40.44 -20.69 -9.31
C ALA A 275 -40.87 -21.40 -8.02
N LYS A 276 -41.36 -20.68 -7.00
CA LYS A 276 -41.83 -21.32 -5.75
C LYS A 276 -43.02 -22.23 -6.00
N ASP A 277 -43.99 -21.79 -6.79
CA ASP A 277 -45.18 -22.56 -7.12
C ASP A 277 -44.82 -23.80 -7.95
N CYS A 278 -43.94 -23.64 -8.93
CA CYS A 278 -43.34 -24.70 -9.73
C CYS A 278 -42.73 -25.81 -8.86
N PHE A 279 -41.85 -25.44 -7.92
CA PHE A 279 -41.19 -26.42 -7.05
C PHE A 279 -42.19 -27.02 -6.06
N GLN A 280 -43.18 -26.27 -5.57
CA GLN A 280 -44.23 -26.84 -4.72
C GLN A 280 -45.09 -27.88 -5.46
N GLN A 281 -45.45 -27.63 -6.71
CA GLN A 281 -46.22 -28.57 -7.55
C GLN A 281 -45.46 -29.86 -7.84
N ALA A 282 -44.12 -29.84 -7.81
CA ALA A 282 -43.28 -31.03 -7.92
C ALA A 282 -43.27 -31.93 -6.67
N GLY A 283 -43.99 -31.55 -5.60
CA GLY A 283 -44.16 -32.34 -4.39
C GLY A 283 -42.83 -32.62 -3.68
N ILE A 284 -42.58 -33.88 -3.32
CA ILE A 284 -41.37 -34.28 -2.57
C ILE A 284 -40.07 -33.98 -3.34
N ASN A 285 -40.11 -34.04 -4.67
CA ASN A 285 -38.93 -33.76 -5.51
C ASN A 285 -38.60 -32.27 -5.50
N GLY A 286 -39.62 -31.41 -5.53
CA GLY A 286 -39.44 -29.97 -5.36
C GLY A 286 -38.96 -29.56 -3.99
N ALA A 287 -39.44 -30.21 -2.92
CA ALA A 287 -38.92 -29.99 -1.57
C ALA A 287 -37.44 -30.36 -1.46
N ARG A 288 -37.02 -31.49 -2.07
CA ARG A 288 -35.60 -31.89 -2.15
C ARG A 288 -34.76 -30.90 -2.95
N ALA A 289 -35.28 -30.44 -4.09
CA ALA A 289 -34.64 -29.46 -4.94
C ALA A 289 -34.43 -28.11 -4.22
N MET A 290 -35.47 -27.59 -3.56
CA MET A 290 -35.37 -26.36 -2.76
C MET A 290 -34.36 -26.50 -1.61
N LYS A 291 -34.31 -27.66 -0.94
CA LYS A 291 -33.30 -27.92 0.10
C LYS A 291 -31.89 -27.95 -0.51
N ALA A 292 -31.69 -28.64 -1.63
CA ALA A 292 -30.40 -28.70 -2.30
C ALA A 292 -29.92 -27.31 -2.76
N LEU A 293 -30.81 -26.48 -3.31
CA LEU A 293 -30.49 -25.10 -3.68
C LEU A 293 -30.17 -24.25 -2.45
N LYS A 294 -30.88 -24.43 -1.33
CA LYS A 294 -30.60 -23.73 -0.07
C LYS A 294 -29.25 -24.15 0.52
N ASP A 295 -28.98 -25.45 0.59
CA ASP A 295 -27.70 -25.99 1.03
C ASP A 295 -26.57 -25.49 0.10
N ALA A 296 -26.81 -25.35 -1.21
CA ALA A 296 -25.87 -24.74 -2.14
C ALA A 296 -25.71 -23.23 -1.92
N THR A 297 -26.79 -22.53 -1.54
CA THR A 297 -26.75 -21.10 -1.20
C THR A 297 -25.82 -20.88 -0.01
N ASP A 298 -25.97 -21.70 1.04
CA ASP A 298 -25.14 -21.66 2.25
C ASP A 298 -23.66 -21.97 1.96
N ASN A 299 -23.38 -22.63 0.82
CA ASN A 299 -22.04 -22.93 0.34
C ASN A 299 -21.59 -22.03 -0.84
N SER A 300 -22.42 -21.07 -1.25
CA SER A 300 -22.15 -20.16 -2.38
C SER A 300 -21.78 -18.77 -1.87
N CYS A 301 -20.80 -18.14 -2.50
CA CYS A 301 -20.32 -16.81 -2.15
C CYS A 301 -21.30 -15.69 -2.57
N GLY A 302 -22.45 -15.59 -1.90
CA GLY A 302 -23.33 -14.42 -1.99
C GLY A 302 -24.36 -14.41 -3.12
N GLU A 303 -24.61 -15.55 -3.79
CA GLU A 303 -25.86 -15.71 -4.52
C GLU A 303 -26.99 -15.92 -3.52
N SER A 304 -28.12 -15.24 -3.69
CA SER A 304 -29.26 -15.47 -2.80
C SER A 304 -29.97 -16.76 -3.19
N TYR A 305 -30.60 -17.39 -2.20
CA TYR A 305 -31.45 -18.55 -2.44
C TYR A 305 -32.52 -18.28 -3.50
N ASN A 306 -33.03 -17.05 -3.54
CA ASN A 306 -34.03 -16.63 -4.51
C ASN A 306 -33.47 -16.55 -5.94
N ASP A 307 -32.22 -16.10 -6.11
CA ASP A 307 -31.56 -16.03 -7.43
C ASP A 307 -31.30 -17.43 -7.98
N LEU A 308 -30.82 -18.33 -7.13
CA LEU A 308 -30.64 -19.74 -7.45
C LEU A 308 -31.96 -20.38 -7.87
N LEU A 309 -33.01 -20.16 -7.09
CA LEU A 309 -34.34 -20.68 -7.36
C LEU A 309 -34.92 -20.16 -8.69
N ALA A 310 -34.82 -18.85 -8.93
CA ALA A 310 -35.32 -18.21 -10.15
C ALA A 310 -34.57 -18.71 -11.41
N ARG A 311 -33.25 -18.83 -11.35
CA ARG A 311 -32.44 -19.32 -12.47
C ARG A 311 -32.69 -20.79 -12.78
N THR A 312 -32.77 -21.65 -11.77
CA THR A 312 -33.11 -23.07 -11.98
C THR A 312 -34.49 -23.20 -12.62
N TYR A 313 -35.47 -22.39 -12.20
CA TYR A 313 -36.78 -22.33 -12.83
C TYR A 313 -36.72 -21.91 -14.30
N LEU A 314 -36.03 -20.81 -14.63
CA LEU A 314 -35.90 -20.33 -16.00
C LEU A 314 -35.23 -21.37 -16.91
N ASN A 315 -34.19 -22.05 -16.44
CA ASN A 315 -33.52 -23.10 -17.21
C ASN A 315 -34.44 -24.30 -17.51
N ILE A 316 -35.30 -24.69 -16.55
CA ILE A 316 -36.31 -25.73 -16.77
C ILE A 316 -37.30 -25.29 -17.86
N MET A 317 -37.76 -24.03 -17.80
CA MET A 317 -38.72 -23.48 -18.76
C MET A 317 -38.13 -23.34 -20.16
N ASP A 318 -36.87 -22.89 -20.29
CA ASP A 318 -36.17 -22.76 -21.58
C ASP A 318 -35.97 -24.12 -22.27
N GLN A 319 -35.87 -25.20 -21.51
CA GLN A 319 -35.85 -26.57 -22.03
C GLN A 319 -37.23 -27.10 -22.45
N GLY A 320 -38.29 -26.29 -22.28
CA GLY A 320 -39.69 -26.68 -22.52
C GLY A 320 -40.18 -27.75 -21.55
N LYS A 321 -39.57 -27.84 -20.36
CA LYS A 321 -39.88 -28.87 -19.36
C LYS A 321 -40.88 -28.35 -18.32
N SER A 322 -41.67 -29.27 -17.79
CA SER A 322 -42.53 -29.01 -16.63
C SER A 322 -41.74 -29.23 -15.35
N CYS A 323 -42.05 -28.46 -14.31
CA CYS A 323 -41.52 -28.65 -12.96
C CYS A 323 -41.89 -30.01 -12.35
N THR A 324 -42.95 -30.65 -12.86
CA THR A 324 -43.33 -32.00 -12.46
C THR A 324 -42.48 -33.10 -13.11
N ASP A 325 -41.64 -32.76 -14.09
CA ASP A 325 -40.62 -33.67 -14.65
C ASP A 325 -39.48 -33.79 -13.64
N SER A 326 -39.59 -34.78 -12.75
CA SER A 326 -38.63 -35.00 -11.67
C SER A 326 -37.20 -35.25 -12.14
N ALA A 327 -37.02 -35.78 -13.35
CA ALA A 327 -35.69 -36.02 -13.92
C ALA A 327 -35.07 -34.71 -14.40
N ALA A 328 -35.85 -33.85 -15.08
CA ALA A 328 -35.41 -32.53 -15.49
C ALA A 328 -35.09 -31.64 -14.28
N LEU A 329 -35.95 -31.63 -13.26
CA LEU A 329 -35.74 -30.88 -12.03
C LEU A 329 -34.47 -31.32 -11.29
N ALA A 330 -34.25 -32.63 -11.14
CA ALA A 330 -33.05 -33.14 -10.47
C ALA A 330 -31.77 -32.83 -11.27
N ALA A 331 -31.80 -32.98 -12.60
CA ALA A 331 -30.67 -32.67 -13.46
C ALA A 331 -30.31 -31.19 -13.41
N GLU A 332 -31.29 -30.29 -13.46
CA GLU A 332 -31.04 -28.85 -13.48
C GLU A 332 -30.60 -28.33 -12.11
N VAL A 333 -31.12 -28.88 -11.01
CA VAL A 333 -30.63 -28.59 -9.66
C VAL A 333 -29.17 -29.00 -9.53
N ASN A 334 -28.81 -30.23 -9.93
CA ASN A 334 -27.41 -30.67 -9.86
C ASN A 334 -26.49 -29.79 -10.72
N ASN A 335 -26.91 -29.45 -11.94
CA ASN A 335 -26.19 -28.54 -12.83
C ASN A 335 -26.00 -27.15 -12.19
N THR A 336 -27.05 -26.61 -11.56
CA THR A 336 -26.99 -25.31 -10.89
C THR A 336 -26.06 -25.37 -9.67
N VAL A 337 -26.14 -26.43 -8.86
CA VAL A 337 -25.31 -26.62 -7.66
C VAL A 337 -23.83 -26.81 -8.03
N ASP A 338 -23.53 -27.59 -9.05
CA ASP A 338 -22.14 -27.79 -9.51
C ASP A 338 -21.55 -26.51 -10.11
N LYS A 339 -22.37 -25.71 -10.80
CA LYS A 339 -21.96 -24.38 -11.27
C LYS A 339 -21.70 -23.42 -10.12
N THR A 340 -22.46 -23.45 -9.03
CA THR A 340 -22.17 -22.58 -7.87
C THR A 340 -20.85 -22.91 -7.17
N LYS A 341 -20.35 -24.15 -7.27
CA LYS A 341 -19.03 -24.52 -6.72
C LYS A 341 -17.86 -23.99 -7.57
N THR A 342 -18.05 -23.83 -8.88
CA THR A 342 -16.99 -23.50 -9.86
C THR A 342 -16.83 -22.01 -10.16
N VAL A 343 -17.70 -21.13 -9.62
CA VAL A 343 -17.73 -19.72 -10.05
C VAL A 343 -16.59 -18.87 -9.47
N PHE A 344 -15.90 -19.30 -8.41
CA PHE A 344 -14.92 -18.45 -7.71
C PHE A 344 -13.49 -18.96 -7.65
N PHE A 345 -13.23 -20.21 -7.99
CA PHE A 345 -11.88 -20.75 -8.10
C PHE A 345 -11.71 -21.31 -9.50
N ASP A 346 -10.57 -21.03 -10.13
CA ASP A 346 -10.16 -21.82 -11.29
C ASP A 346 -10.01 -23.28 -10.89
N ASP A 347 -10.33 -24.19 -11.82
CA ASP A 347 -10.19 -25.63 -11.60
C ASP A 347 -8.76 -25.98 -11.17
N GLU A 348 -7.76 -25.27 -11.70
CA GLU A 348 -6.34 -25.38 -11.31
C GLU A 348 -6.08 -24.98 -9.85
N VAL A 349 -6.79 -23.97 -9.33
CA VAL A 349 -6.67 -23.53 -7.93
C VAL A 349 -7.29 -24.58 -7.00
N MET A 350 -8.41 -25.17 -7.39
CA MET A 350 -9.05 -26.24 -6.62
C MET A 350 -8.16 -27.50 -6.60
N GLU A 351 -7.62 -27.91 -7.75
CA GLU A 351 -6.68 -29.02 -7.86
C GLU A 351 -5.43 -28.77 -7.00
N PHE A 352 -4.89 -27.55 -7.03
CA PHE A 352 -3.77 -27.16 -6.18
C PHE A 352 -4.07 -27.35 -4.68
N PHE A 353 -5.23 -26.92 -4.18
CA PHE A 353 -5.60 -27.09 -2.76
C PHE A 353 -5.99 -28.53 -2.38
N GLU A 354 -6.45 -29.34 -3.34
CA GLU A 354 -6.72 -30.76 -3.12
C GLU A 354 -5.42 -31.58 -3.03
N GLU A 355 -4.39 -31.19 -3.80
CA GLU A 355 -3.08 -31.82 -3.78
C GLU A 355 -2.16 -31.28 -2.67
N ASN A 356 -2.37 -30.03 -2.24
CA ASN A 356 -1.52 -29.34 -1.27
C ASN A 356 -2.35 -28.83 -0.10
N GLU A 357 -2.25 -29.52 1.04
CA GLU A 357 -2.85 -29.06 2.29
C GLU A 357 -2.01 -27.92 2.88
N LEU A 358 -2.28 -26.70 2.42
CA LEU A 358 -1.68 -25.49 2.96
C LEU A 358 -2.37 -25.13 4.27
N ILE A 359 -1.68 -25.35 5.38
CA ILE A 359 -2.11 -24.96 6.72
C ILE A 359 -1.42 -23.65 7.05
N ASP A 360 -2.19 -22.65 7.45
CA ASP A 360 -1.65 -21.47 8.10
C ASP A 360 -0.99 -21.94 9.41
N PRO A 361 0.34 -21.86 9.54
CA PRO A 361 1.06 -22.48 10.65
C PRO A 361 0.65 -21.89 12.02
N CYS A 362 -0.04 -20.75 12.04
CA CYS A 362 -0.29 -19.97 13.24
C CYS A 362 -1.72 -20.06 13.76
N SER A 363 -2.70 -20.13 12.87
CA SER A 363 -4.09 -20.42 13.21
C SER A 363 -4.37 -21.92 13.19
N GLY A 364 -3.59 -22.70 12.44
CA GLY A 364 -3.91 -24.08 12.10
C GLY A 364 -5.10 -24.21 11.15
N GLU A 365 -5.63 -23.09 10.63
CA GLU A 365 -6.69 -23.07 9.63
C GLU A 365 -6.10 -23.39 8.25
N LYS A 366 -6.91 -24.00 7.38
CA LYS A 366 -6.48 -24.22 6.00
C LYS A 366 -6.46 -22.88 5.27
N ILE A 367 -5.36 -22.57 4.60
CA ILE A 367 -5.21 -21.36 3.78
C ILE A 367 -6.30 -21.31 2.70
N SER A 368 -6.75 -22.48 2.22
CA SER A 368 -7.90 -22.59 1.31
C SER A 368 -9.19 -22.02 1.91
N ASP A 369 -9.47 -22.24 3.20
CA ASP A 369 -10.66 -21.72 3.87
C ASP A 369 -10.59 -20.20 4.06
N MET A 370 -9.41 -19.68 4.41
CA MET A 370 -9.17 -18.22 4.51
C MET A 370 -9.37 -17.52 3.16
N LEU A 371 -8.74 -18.04 2.11
CA LEU A 371 -8.85 -17.46 0.77
C LEU A 371 -10.25 -17.61 0.18
N LYS A 372 -10.96 -18.69 0.52
CA LYS A 372 -12.38 -18.87 0.17
C LYS A 372 -13.26 -17.82 0.81
N ASN A 373 -13.10 -17.55 2.10
CA ASN A 373 -13.85 -16.51 2.78
C ASN A 373 -13.58 -15.13 2.17
N GLU A 374 -12.33 -14.84 1.79
CA GLU A 374 -11.95 -13.57 1.22
C GLU A 374 -12.40 -13.41 -0.25
N ALA A 375 -12.24 -14.44 -1.08
CA ALA A 375 -12.77 -14.48 -2.44
C ALA A 375 -14.29 -14.32 -2.43
N CYS A 376 -14.96 -14.95 -1.45
CA CYS A 376 -16.39 -14.77 -1.22
C CYS A 376 -16.75 -13.33 -0.85
N ALA A 377 -16.03 -12.71 0.09
CA ALA A 377 -16.31 -11.35 0.52
C ALA A 377 -16.14 -10.34 -0.63
N ASN A 378 -15.15 -10.56 -1.49
CA ASN A 378 -14.79 -9.63 -2.56
C ASN A 378 -15.51 -9.89 -3.90
N LYS A 379 -16.30 -10.98 -4.00
CA LYS A 379 -16.97 -11.43 -5.24
C LYS A 379 -16.02 -11.49 -6.44
N LYS A 380 -14.75 -11.81 -6.22
CA LYS A 380 -13.72 -11.93 -7.27
C LYS A 380 -13.32 -13.39 -7.42
N ARG A 381 -13.19 -13.85 -8.67
CA ARG A 381 -12.63 -15.15 -9.00
C ARG A 381 -11.15 -15.17 -8.63
N LEU A 382 -10.73 -16.17 -7.87
CA LEU A 382 -9.33 -16.42 -7.54
C LEU A 382 -8.72 -17.26 -8.66
N THR A 383 -7.82 -16.66 -9.44
CA THR A 383 -7.00 -17.34 -10.44
C THR A 383 -5.71 -17.86 -9.80
N MET A 384 -4.98 -18.76 -10.45
CA MET A 384 -3.64 -19.17 -9.97
C MET A 384 -2.69 -17.98 -9.85
N GLU A 385 -2.78 -17.01 -10.75
CA GLU A 385 -1.97 -15.78 -10.71
C GLU A 385 -2.35 -14.89 -9.51
N ALA A 386 -3.66 -14.76 -9.21
CA ALA A 386 -4.12 -14.03 -8.03
C ALA A 386 -3.81 -14.77 -6.73
N LEU A 387 -3.86 -16.10 -6.73
CA LEU A 387 -3.42 -16.94 -5.62
C LEU A 387 -1.93 -16.77 -5.37
N GLN A 388 -1.10 -16.91 -6.41
CA GLN A 388 0.34 -16.74 -6.32
C GLN A 388 0.69 -15.31 -5.86
N ALA A 389 0.07 -14.28 -6.43
CA ALA A 389 0.27 -12.90 -6.00
C ALA A 389 -0.13 -12.67 -4.54
N LYS A 390 -1.16 -13.36 -4.04
CA LYS A 390 -1.53 -13.31 -2.61
C LYS A 390 -0.54 -14.06 -1.74
N LEU A 391 -0.11 -15.26 -2.13
CA LEU A 391 0.90 -16.01 -1.40
C LEU A 391 2.23 -15.24 -1.36
N ASP A 392 2.61 -14.60 -2.48
CA ASP A 392 3.79 -13.76 -2.60
C ASP A 392 3.66 -12.46 -1.78
N ALA A 393 2.46 -11.87 -1.72
CA ALA A 393 2.17 -10.72 -0.86
C ALA A 393 2.01 -11.09 0.62
N MET A 394 1.80 -12.36 0.94
CA MET A 394 1.69 -12.87 2.30
C MET A 394 3.04 -13.19 2.93
N ASP A 395 4.13 -13.34 2.15
CA ASP A 395 5.48 -13.52 2.71
C ASP A 395 6.22 -12.17 2.82
N ILE A 396 5.82 -11.38 3.82
CA ILE A 396 6.47 -10.11 4.20
C ILE A 396 7.70 -10.36 5.12
N ILE A 397 7.91 -11.61 5.53
CA ILE A 397 9.18 -12.05 6.15
C ILE A 397 10.21 -12.29 5.05
N ILE A 398 11.13 -11.34 4.90
CA ILE A 398 12.23 -11.40 3.95
C ILE A 398 13.39 -12.19 4.58
N GLU A 399 13.57 -13.43 4.16
CA GLU A 399 14.73 -14.24 4.53
C GLU A 399 15.93 -13.86 3.65
N ASP A 400 16.90 -13.14 4.21
CA ASP A 400 18.12 -12.79 3.51
C ASP A 400 18.95 -14.03 3.15
N ALA A 401 19.66 -14.00 2.02
CA ALA A 401 20.47 -15.12 1.55
C ALA A 401 21.49 -15.59 2.60
N SER A 402 22.03 -14.69 3.43
CA SER A 402 22.93 -15.06 4.53
C SER A 402 22.26 -15.96 5.59
N PHE A 403 20.96 -15.75 5.83
CA PHE A 403 20.16 -16.57 6.75
C PHE A 403 19.76 -17.90 6.12
N VAL A 404 19.31 -17.90 4.86
CA VAL A 404 18.95 -19.13 4.15
C VAL A 404 20.14 -20.10 4.07
N ASN A 405 21.36 -19.58 3.91
CA ASN A 405 22.58 -20.39 3.86
C ASN A 405 23.11 -20.81 5.25
N CYS A 406 22.48 -20.37 6.33
CA CYS A 406 22.86 -20.66 7.71
C CYS A 406 22.09 -21.89 8.22
N ALA A 407 22.58 -23.10 7.91
CA ALA A 407 21.84 -24.35 8.09
C ALA A 407 21.23 -24.54 9.48
N ALA A 408 22.00 -24.27 10.55
CA ALA A 408 21.50 -24.41 11.92
C ALA A 408 20.33 -23.45 12.20
N LEU A 409 20.50 -22.15 11.97
CA LEU A 409 19.42 -21.17 12.20
C LEU A 409 18.20 -21.46 11.33
N LYS A 410 18.39 -21.78 10.04
CA LYS A 410 17.29 -22.06 9.13
C LYS A 410 16.51 -23.30 9.54
N CYS A 411 17.19 -24.34 10.01
CA CYS A 411 16.53 -25.53 10.53
C CYS A 411 15.69 -25.22 11.77
N ILE A 412 16.23 -24.47 12.74
CA ILE A 412 15.49 -24.08 13.95
C ILE A 412 14.30 -23.19 13.60
N TYR A 413 14.48 -22.22 12.72
CA TYR A 413 13.42 -21.35 12.22
C TYR A 413 12.28 -22.16 11.58
N ASN A 414 12.61 -23.11 10.69
CA ASN A 414 11.60 -23.98 10.08
C ASN A 414 10.89 -24.82 11.14
N HIS A 415 11.61 -25.37 12.13
CA HIS A 415 10.96 -26.08 13.24
C HIS A 415 9.98 -25.20 14.04
N LEU A 416 10.35 -23.95 14.33
CA LEU A 416 9.46 -23.00 15.01
C LEU A 416 8.24 -22.65 14.16
N LYS A 417 8.43 -22.47 12.84
CA LYS A 417 7.36 -22.23 11.87
C LYS A 417 6.41 -23.44 11.78
N ASP A 418 6.96 -24.63 11.57
CA ASP A 418 6.18 -25.85 11.29
C ASP A 418 5.53 -26.45 12.55
N SER A 419 6.09 -26.20 13.74
CA SER A 419 5.49 -26.65 15.01
C SER A 419 4.25 -25.86 15.41
N GLY A 420 3.95 -24.75 14.72
CA GLY A 420 2.92 -23.81 15.12
C GLY A 420 3.21 -23.17 16.48
N SER A 421 4.49 -22.87 16.76
CA SER A 421 4.89 -22.19 17.99
C SER A 421 4.07 -20.92 18.15
N LYS A 422 3.21 -20.89 19.17
CA LYS A 422 2.25 -19.82 19.37
C LYS A 422 2.96 -18.49 19.57
N MET A 423 4.08 -18.51 20.28
CA MET A 423 4.87 -17.30 20.50
C MET A 423 5.56 -16.81 19.24
N PHE A 424 6.23 -17.69 18.50
CA PHE A 424 6.87 -17.34 17.23
C PHE A 424 5.84 -16.74 16.27
N CYS A 425 4.69 -17.40 16.12
CA CYS A 425 3.56 -16.94 15.34
C CYS A 425 3.02 -15.57 15.79
N ASN A 426 2.70 -15.40 17.08
CA ASN A 426 2.15 -14.15 17.59
C ASN A 426 3.11 -12.96 17.46
N ASN A 427 4.42 -13.23 17.39
CA ASN A 427 5.46 -12.22 17.38
C ASN A 427 5.92 -11.84 15.97
N ILE A 428 6.14 -12.82 15.10
CA ILE A 428 6.74 -12.65 13.77
C ILE A 428 5.69 -12.78 12.66
N TYR A 429 4.71 -13.66 12.79
CA TYR A 429 3.77 -13.92 11.69
C TYR A 429 2.78 -12.76 11.46
N ARG A 430 2.64 -11.84 12.41
CA ARG A 430 1.85 -10.61 12.20
C ARG A 430 2.44 -9.69 11.13
N PHE A 431 3.73 -9.83 10.83
CA PHE A 431 4.37 -9.11 9.73
C PHE A 431 3.84 -9.58 8.36
N ASN A 432 3.44 -10.86 8.22
CA ASN A 432 2.87 -11.42 6.98
C ASN A 432 1.49 -10.85 6.59
N TYR A 433 0.84 -10.10 7.48
CA TYR A 433 -0.51 -9.57 7.26
C TYR A 433 -0.59 -8.06 7.45
N SER A 434 0.52 -7.37 7.27
CA SER A 434 0.62 -5.96 7.61
C SER A 434 1.29 -5.17 6.50
N ASP A 435 0.53 -4.28 5.86
CA ASP A 435 1.05 -3.28 4.92
C ASP A 435 1.91 -2.20 5.61
N LEU A 436 2.09 -2.27 6.94
CA LEU A 436 2.72 -1.22 7.73
C LEU A 436 4.26 -1.25 7.69
N ILE A 437 4.88 -2.43 7.87
CA ILE A 437 6.34 -2.59 7.97
C ILE A 437 6.74 -4.04 7.73
N ASP A 438 7.84 -4.26 7.03
CA ASP A 438 8.37 -5.60 6.71
C ASP A 438 9.22 -6.18 7.85
N LEU A 439 9.45 -7.50 7.86
CA LEU A 439 10.47 -8.13 8.70
C LEU A 439 11.56 -8.75 7.82
N THR A 440 12.79 -8.24 7.90
CA THR A 440 13.96 -8.91 7.31
C THR A 440 14.69 -9.74 8.36
N ILE A 441 14.99 -11.00 8.04
CA ILE A 441 15.80 -11.89 8.88
C ILE A 441 17.12 -12.18 8.15
N LYS A 442 18.26 -11.90 8.80
CA LYS A 442 19.58 -12.04 8.21
C LYS A 442 20.65 -12.52 9.19
N VAL A 443 21.80 -12.90 8.65
CA VAL A 443 23.02 -13.18 9.41
C VAL A 443 24.05 -12.08 9.14
N GLY A 444 24.70 -11.57 10.18
CA GLY A 444 25.68 -10.49 10.05
C GLY A 444 26.28 -10.02 11.36
N THR A 445 26.75 -8.77 11.37
CA THR A 445 27.27 -8.13 12.58
C THR A 445 26.13 -7.69 13.47
N THR A 446 26.11 -8.18 14.70
CA THR A 446 25.15 -7.80 15.74
C THR A 446 25.68 -6.67 16.61
N PHE A 447 24.78 -5.97 17.29
CA PHE A 447 25.17 -4.93 18.25
C PHE A 447 25.88 -5.56 19.46
N SER A 448 27.01 -4.99 19.86
CA SER A 448 27.80 -5.45 21.03
C SER A 448 28.21 -6.93 21.02
N ASN A 449 28.36 -7.54 19.83
CA ASN A 449 28.67 -8.97 19.66
C ASN A 449 27.64 -9.93 20.28
N ALA A 450 26.38 -9.50 20.46
CA ALA A 450 25.30 -10.34 20.93
C ALA A 450 25.00 -11.50 19.97
N GLU A 451 24.30 -12.54 20.43
CA GLU A 451 23.88 -13.69 19.60
C GLU A 451 22.85 -13.26 18.54
N GLY A 452 21.99 -12.32 18.89
CA GLY A 452 20.99 -11.70 18.02
C GLY A 452 20.87 -10.21 18.30
N SER A 453 20.22 -9.51 17.37
CA SER A 453 19.77 -8.13 17.58
C SER A 453 18.64 -7.79 16.63
N VAL A 454 17.69 -6.99 17.09
CA VAL A 454 16.67 -6.38 16.23
C VAL A 454 16.82 -4.87 16.20
N SER A 455 16.62 -4.28 15.02
CA SER A 455 16.61 -2.83 14.80
C SER A 455 15.56 -2.43 13.76
N MET A 456 15.15 -1.16 13.74
CA MET A 456 14.47 -0.60 12.57
C MET A 456 15.42 -0.55 11.36
N SER A 457 14.90 -0.75 10.15
CA SER A 457 15.65 -0.53 8.92
C SER A 457 16.10 0.94 8.83
N ASN A 458 17.17 1.22 8.08
CA ASN A 458 17.73 2.58 7.99
C ASN A 458 16.72 3.64 7.52
N ASN A 459 15.73 3.22 6.72
CA ASN A 459 14.68 4.09 6.18
C ASN A 459 13.37 4.00 6.98
N GLY A 460 13.33 3.22 8.07
CA GLY A 460 12.12 2.99 8.85
C GLY A 460 11.03 2.19 8.13
N THR A 461 11.35 1.59 6.99
CA THR A 461 10.43 0.79 6.16
C THR A 461 10.15 -0.60 6.73
N GLY A 462 10.93 -1.03 7.71
CA GLY A 462 10.82 -2.39 8.24
C GLY A 462 11.61 -2.60 9.52
N VAL A 463 11.53 -3.82 10.01
CA VAL A 463 12.27 -4.35 11.14
C VAL A 463 13.32 -5.32 10.63
N VAL A 464 14.54 -5.26 11.14
CA VAL A 464 15.65 -6.11 10.73
C VAL A 464 16.14 -6.90 11.93
N MET A 465 15.93 -8.22 11.88
CA MET A 465 16.44 -9.20 12.82
C MET A 465 17.76 -9.77 12.29
N THR A 466 18.85 -9.55 13.02
CA THR A 466 20.20 -9.96 12.63
C THR A 466 20.75 -10.95 13.65
N PHE A 467 21.18 -12.11 13.19
CA PHE A 467 21.88 -13.10 14.00
C PHE A 467 23.38 -13.09 13.73
N ALA A 468 24.18 -13.38 14.77
CA ALA A 468 25.63 -13.44 14.62
C ALA A 468 26.04 -14.64 13.75
N SER A 469 27.10 -14.48 12.95
CA SER A 469 27.55 -15.52 12.01
C SER A 469 28.01 -16.82 12.68
N TYR A 470 28.45 -16.76 13.94
CA TYR A 470 28.83 -17.97 14.68
C TYR A 470 27.64 -18.88 15.00
N ASN A 471 26.41 -18.37 14.95
CA ASN A 471 25.20 -19.17 15.17
C ASN A 471 24.98 -20.23 14.09
N CYS A 472 25.58 -20.08 12.90
CA CYS A 472 25.42 -21.04 11.81
C CYS A 472 26.01 -22.41 12.07
N ASN A 473 26.91 -22.52 13.06
CA ASN A 473 27.58 -23.77 13.42
C ASN A 473 27.37 -24.12 14.90
N TRP A 474 26.34 -23.56 15.54
CA TRP A 474 26.12 -23.71 16.97
C TRP A 474 25.37 -25.01 17.29
N GLU A 475 25.90 -25.84 18.18
CA GLU A 475 25.37 -27.20 18.46
C GLU A 475 24.25 -27.25 19.51
N ASP A 476 24.19 -26.28 20.43
CA ASP A 476 23.08 -26.14 21.38
C ASP A 476 21.85 -25.51 20.70
N HIS A 477 21.11 -26.36 19.98
CA HIS A 477 19.90 -25.97 19.23
C HIS A 477 18.78 -25.37 20.10
N ILE A 478 18.72 -25.69 21.39
CA ILE A 478 17.78 -25.04 22.31
C ILE A 478 18.19 -23.58 22.57
N GLN A 479 19.49 -23.31 22.73
CA GLN A 479 19.98 -21.92 22.83
C GLN A 479 19.65 -21.15 21.54
N LEU A 480 19.90 -21.72 20.35
CA LEU A 480 19.52 -21.05 19.09
C LEU A 480 18.01 -20.77 18.98
N ALA A 481 17.17 -21.72 19.40
CA ALA A 481 15.72 -21.52 19.44
C ALA A 481 15.35 -20.40 20.41
N GLU A 482 16.00 -20.34 21.58
CA GLU A 482 15.83 -19.24 22.53
C GLU A 482 16.23 -17.91 21.90
N THR A 483 17.37 -17.84 21.22
CA THR A 483 17.82 -16.61 20.52
C THR A 483 16.78 -16.15 19.49
N ILE A 484 16.26 -17.04 18.63
CA ILE A 484 15.23 -16.68 17.64
C ILE A 484 13.95 -16.19 18.32
N LEU A 485 13.48 -16.90 19.34
CA LEU A 485 12.28 -16.51 20.09
C LEU A 485 12.50 -15.21 20.88
N HIS A 486 13.70 -14.96 21.40
CA HIS A 486 14.08 -13.73 22.09
C HIS A 486 13.98 -12.54 21.12
N GLU A 487 14.66 -12.63 19.98
CA GLU A 487 14.62 -11.59 18.96
C GLU A 487 13.20 -11.41 18.39
N SER A 488 12.38 -12.47 18.32
CA SER A 488 10.97 -12.36 17.93
C SER A 488 10.19 -11.39 18.83
N ILE A 489 10.48 -11.34 20.14
CA ILE A 489 9.82 -10.41 21.05
C ILE A 489 10.24 -8.98 20.76
N HIS A 490 11.53 -8.74 20.50
CA HIS A 490 12.03 -7.42 20.10
C HIS A 490 11.43 -6.95 18.77
N ALA A 491 11.24 -7.87 17.81
CA ALA A 491 10.54 -7.59 16.57
C ALA A 491 9.07 -7.23 16.83
N LYS A 492 8.40 -7.98 17.72
CA LYS A 492 7.03 -7.67 18.14
C LYS A 492 6.92 -6.29 18.79
N PHE A 493 7.85 -5.92 19.66
CA PHE A 493 7.83 -4.60 20.29
C PHE A 493 7.96 -3.48 19.27
N ARG A 494 8.83 -3.65 18.26
CA ARG A 494 8.92 -2.71 17.13
C ARG A 494 7.62 -2.67 16.34
N PHE A 495 7.07 -3.82 15.96
CA PHE A 495 5.79 -3.90 15.26
C PHE A 495 4.66 -3.14 15.98
N ASP A 496 4.55 -3.33 17.30
CA ASP A 496 3.48 -2.71 18.08
C ASP A 496 3.68 -1.19 18.31
N ASN A 497 4.90 -0.65 18.10
CA ASN A 497 5.25 0.73 18.49
C ASN A 497 5.94 1.53 17.36
N ALA A 498 5.92 1.02 16.14
CA ALA A 498 6.48 1.65 14.95
C ALA A 498 5.49 1.60 13.78
N ASN A 499 5.53 2.63 12.95
CA ASN A 499 4.86 2.69 11.65
C ASN A 499 5.92 2.81 10.54
N ASN A 500 5.52 2.70 9.27
CA ASN A 500 6.40 3.02 8.14
C ASN A 500 7.04 4.41 8.32
N GLY A 501 8.35 4.50 8.11
CA GLY A 501 9.16 5.70 8.32
C GLY A 501 9.62 5.92 9.77
N THR A 502 9.29 5.02 10.71
CA THR A 502 9.77 5.13 12.10
C THR A 502 11.24 4.74 12.20
N THR A 503 12.08 5.68 12.61
CA THR A 503 13.50 5.43 12.91
C THR A 503 13.68 4.66 14.23
N GLU A 504 14.85 4.03 14.43
CA GLU A 504 15.18 3.33 15.68
C GLU A 504 15.13 4.28 16.92
N ILE A 505 15.46 5.56 16.74
CA ILE A 505 15.37 6.57 17.81
C ILE A 505 13.92 6.83 18.19
N GLN A 506 13.06 7.08 17.19
CA GLN A 506 11.62 7.31 17.41
C GLN A 506 10.94 6.07 18.02
N TYR A 507 11.30 4.86 17.55
CA TYR A 507 10.82 3.62 18.16
C TYR A 507 11.13 3.57 19.66
N ARG A 508 12.37 3.90 20.07
CA ARG A 508 12.75 3.88 21.50
C ARG A 508 11.94 4.85 22.34
N GLU A 509 11.66 6.04 21.81
CA GLU A 509 10.80 7.04 22.46
C GLU A 509 9.36 6.54 22.58
N ASN A 510 8.80 5.98 21.50
CA ASN A 510 7.45 5.41 21.46
C ASN A 510 7.30 4.24 22.44
N PHE A 511 8.27 3.31 22.43
CA PHE A 511 8.27 2.17 23.32
C PHE A 511 8.37 2.60 24.79
N LEU A 512 9.25 3.53 25.12
CA LEU A 512 9.38 4.05 26.47
C LEU A 512 8.08 4.73 26.93
N LYS A 513 7.43 5.51 26.05
CA LYS A 513 6.12 6.11 26.32
C LYS A 513 5.08 5.02 26.61
N TYR A 514 4.94 4.03 25.73
CA TYR A 514 4.01 2.91 25.91
C TYR A 514 4.24 2.17 27.23
N VAL A 515 5.49 1.89 27.57
CA VAL A 515 5.84 1.18 28.81
C VAL A 515 5.49 2.02 30.05
N ASN A 516 5.81 3.32 30.03
CA ASN A 516 5.47 4.22 31.13
C ASN A 516 3.95 4.30 31.32
N GLU A 517 3.19 4.47 30.24
CA GLU A 517 1.72 4.57 30.30
C GLU A 517 1.06 3.27 30.77
N LYS A 518 1.60 2.11 30.39
CA LYS A 518 0.99 0.81 30.68
C LYS A 518 1.46 0.15 31.98
N TYR A 519 2.69 0.42 32.41
CA TYR A 519 3.33 -0.29 33.52
C TYR A 519 3.83 0.61 34.65
N ASP A 520 3.65 1.93 34.54
CA ASP A 520 3.93 2.95 35.56
C ASP A 520 5.40 3.04 36.01
N ILE A 521 6.31 2.43 35.24
CA ILE A 521 7.76 2.39 35.47
C ILE A 521 8.46 2.32 34.11
N PRO A 522 9.57 3.05 33.88
CA PRO A 522 10.34 2.99 32.64
C PRO A 522 11.14 1.68 32.54
N TYR A 523 10.48 0.59 32.19
CA TYR A 523 11.16 -0.67 31.88
C TYR A 523 11.88 -0.57 30.52
N SER A 524 13.10 -1.08 30.46
CA SER A 524 13.72 -1.43 29.18
C SER A 524 12.99 -2.61 28.54
N GLU A 525 13.22 -2.85 27.23
CA GLU A 525 12.70 -4.03 26.51
C GLU A 525 12.99 -5.32 27.30
N HIS A 526 14.25 -5.50 27.71
CA HIS A 526 14.67 -6.67 28.48
C HIS A 526 14.02 -6.77 29.86
N GLN A 527 13.83 -5.65 30.59
CA GLN A 527 13.13 -5.72 31.87
C GLN A 527 11.65 -6.09 31.71
N LEU A 528 11.01 -5.64 30.63
CA LEU A 528 9.65 -6.06 30.27
C LEU A 528 9.62 -7.55 29.92
N MET A 529 10.63 -8.05 29.21
CA MET A 529 10.79 -9.48 28.92
C MET A 529 10.94 -10.32 30.19
N ILE A 530 11.77 -9.86 31.14
CA ILE A 530 11.92 -10.48 32.47
C ILE A 530 10.56 -10.59 33.17
N LYS A 531 9.75 -9.52 33.11
CA LYS A 531 8.46 -9.44 33.81
C LYS A 531 7.34 -10.23 33.14
N LYS A 532 7.33 -10.36 31.81
CA LYS A 532 6.15 -10.80 31.04
C LYS A 532 6.37 -11.97 30.09
N TYR A 533 7.62 -12.27 29.73
CA TYR A 533 7.94 -13.21 28.67
C TYR A 533 8.83 -14.37 29.10
N MET A 534 9.54 -14.30 30.24
CA MET A 534 10.42 -15.39 30.67
C MET A 534 9.72 -16.75 30.76
N GLU A 535 8.58 -16.82 31.46
CA GLU A 535 7.81 -18.06 31.59
C GLU A 535 7.20 -18.52 30.26
N LYS A 536 6.90 -17.59 29.35
CA LYS A 536 6.36 -17.93 28.02
C LYS A 536 7.45 -18.53 27.15
N LEU A 537 8.63 -17.92 27.13
CA LEU A 537 9.80 -18.43 26.42
C LEU A 537 10.18 -19.83 26.92
N SER A 538 10.26 -20.03 28.24
CA SER A 538 10.62 -21.34 28.79
C SER A 538 9.60 -22.41 28.44
N LYS A 539 8.30 -22.06 28.40
CA LYS A 539 7.24 -22.95 27.95
C LYS A 539 7.37 -23.29 26.47
N GLU A 540 7.65 -22.33 25.60
CA GLU A 540 7.83 -22.58 24.15
C GLU A 540 9.02 -23.50 23.89
N LEU A 541 10.16 -23.27 24.57
CA LEU A 541 11.31 -24.16 24.48
C LEU A 541 10.99 -25.58 24.98
N TRP A 542 10.17 -25.70 26.03
CA TRP A 542 9.67 -26.98 26.52
C TRP A 542 8.79 -27.70 25.49
N GLU A 543 7.89 -26.97 24.82
CA GLU A 543 7.03 -27.53 23.77
C GLU A 543 7.85 -27.97 22.55
N LEU A 544 8.78 -27.14 22.11
CA LEU A 544 9.70 -27.43 21.02
C LEU A 544 10.55 -28.68 21.31
N ASN A 545 10.98 -28.84 22.55
CA ASN A 545 11.77 -30.00 22.98
C ASN A 545 10.91 -31.23 23.35
N GLY A 546 9.74 -31.37 22.72
CA GLY A 546 8.87 -32.55 22.83
C GLY A 546 8.23 -32.75 24.20
N LYS A 547 8.13 -31.69 25.02
CA LYS A 547 7.45 -31.70 26.32
C LYS A 547 8.01 -32.69 27.36
N LYS A 548 9.28 -33.06 27.23
CA LYS A 548 9.92 -34.13 28.05
C LYS A 548 10.08 -33.79 29.54
N PHE A 549 10.31 -32.53 29.87
CA PHE A 549 10.57 -32.04 31.23
C PHE A 549 9.47 -31.07 31.70
N ASP A 550 9.72 -30.26 32.73
CA ASP A 550 8.86 -29.13 33.11
C ASP A 550 9.41 -27.82 32.52
N PRO A 551 8.58 -26.81 32.16
CA PRO A 551 9.07 -25.53 31.65
C PRO A 551 10.15 -24.84 32.50
N SER A 552 10.16 -25.05 33.82
CA SER A 552 11.22 -24.50 34.69
C SER A 552 12.63 -25.03 34.36
N TYR A 553 12.74 -26.17 33.66
CA TYR A 553 14.03 -26.69 33.19
C TYR A 553 14.65 -25.85 32.08
N TYR A 554 13.86 -25.00 31.43
CA TYR A 554 14.30 -24.17 30.31
C TYR A 554 14.61 -22.73 30.71
N MET A 555 14.34 -22.35 31.96
CA MET A 555 14.51 -20.98 32.45
C MET A 555 15.95 -20.47 32.39
N ALA A 556 16.96 -21.35 32.53
CA ALA A 556 18.35 -20.89 32.50
C ALA A 556 18.78 -20.35 31.13
N TRP A 557 18.32 -20.94 30.02
CA TRP A 557 18.59 -20.42 28.67
C TRP A 557 18.03 -19.00 28.55
N VAL A 558 16.76 -18.82 28.94
CA VAL A 558 16.07 -17.52 28.89
C VAL A 558 16.72 -16.49 29.83
N TRP A 559 17.11 -16.90 31.04
CA TRP A 559 17.69 -16.00 32.02
C TRP A 559 19.09 -15.53 31.63
N ASP A 560 19.90 -16.37 30.98
CA ASP A 560 21.28 -16.03 30.64
C ASP A 560 21.38 -14.82 29.71
N GLY A 561 20.46 -14.67 28.76
CA GLY A 561 20.36 -13.48 27.89
C GLY A 561 19.83 -12.23 28.59
N LEU A 562 19.16 -12.37 29.75
CA LEU A 562 18.44 -11.29 30.42
C LEU A 562 19.08 -10.82 31.74
N LYS A 563 19.93 -11.64 32.37
CA LYS A 563 20.43 -11.41 33.74
C LYS A 563 21.12 -10.08 33.96
N GLN A 564 21.83 -9.57 32.97
CA GLN A 564 22.54 -8.29 33.07
C GLN A 564 21.60 -7.08 33.24
N TYR A 565 20.33 -7.21 32.85
CA TYR A 565 19.36 -6.11 32.88
C TYR A 565 18.58 -6.03 34.20
N TRP A 566 18.65 -7.07 35.04
CA TRP A 566 18.04 -7.08 36.37
C TRP A 566 18.68 -8.14 37.30
N PRO A 567 20.00 -8.06 37.58
CA PRO A 567 20.76 -9.15 38.20
C PRO A 567 20.17 -9.67 39.51
N ASP A 568 19.67 -8.77 40.36
CA ASP A 568 19.14 -9.11 41.69
C ASP A 568 17.66 -9.52 41.68
N ARG A 569 17.05 -9.75 40.49
CA ARG A 569 15.63 -10.11 40.38
C ARG A 569 15.33 -11.46 41.03
N PHE A 570 16.26 -12.40 40.93
CA PHE A 570 16.14 -13.76 41.43
C PHE A 570 17.34 -14.06 42.33
N SER A 571 17.14 -14.86 43.38
CA SER A 571 18.24 -15.24 44.26
C SER A 571 19.19 -16.22 43.56
N ASP A 572 20.46 -16.22 43.97
CA ASP A 572 21.47 -17.15 43.47
C ASP A 572 21.02 -18.61 43.56
N SER A 573 20.28 -18.98 44.61
CA SER A 573 19.75 -20.32 44.79
C SER A 573 18.75 -20.72 43.70
N VAL A 574 17.92 -19.79 43.23
CA VAL A 574 16.95 -20.03 42.14
C VAL A 574 17.68 -20.14 40.81
N VAL A 575 18.63 -19.25 40.57
CA VAL A 575 19.46 -19.28 39.34
C VAL A 575 20.28 -20.57 39.27
N GLN A 576 20.84 -21.03 40.39
CA GLN A 576 21.56 -22.30 40.46
C GLN A 576 20.66 -23.50 40.20
N ASP A 577 19.43 -23.51 40.73
CA ASP A 577 18.44 -24.55 40.44
C ASP A 577 18.13 -24.64 38.93
N TRP A 578 17.89 -23.49 38.28
CA TRP A 578 17.67 -23.46 36.82
C TRP A 578 18.88 -23.98 36.04
N ASN A 579 20.09 -23.60 36.44
CA ASN A 579 21.33 -24.09 35.81
C ASN A 579 21.48 -25.61 35.94
N ASN A 580 21.22 -26.17 37.13
CA ASN A 580 21.26 -27.61 37.35
C ASN A 580 20.24 -28.33 36.45
N LYS A 581 19.02 -27.78 36.31
CA LYS A 581 17.98 -28.34 35.44
C LYS A 581 18.35 -28.28 33.95
N ARG A 582 18.91 -27.17 33.48
CA ARG A 582 19.39 -27.04 32.10
C ARG A 582 20.41 -28.12 31.74
N ASN A 583 21.35 -28.42 32.65
CA ASN A 583 22.36 -29.46 32.41
C ASN A 583 21.72 -30.84 32.20
N ILE A 584 20.68 -31.17 32.97
CA ILE A 584 19.90 -32.41 32.78
C ILE A 584 19.27 -32.45 31.38
N VAL A 585 18.72 -31.34 30.91
CA VAL A 585 18.13 -31.28 29.56
C VAL A 585 19.22 -31.41 28.49
N LYS A 586 20.37 -30.74 28.62
CA LYS A 586 21.48 -30.84 27.65
C LYS A 586 21.96 -32.27 27.45
N GLU A 587 22.09 -33.05 28.52
CA GLU A 587 22.47 -34.47 28.46
C GLU A 587 21.42 -35.36 27.79
N ASN A 588 20.19 -34.86 27.69
CA ASN A 588 19.02 -35.64 27.29
C ASN A 588 18.24 -35.00 26.13
N ASN A 589 18.84 -34.04 25.42
CA ASN A 589 18.18 -33.18 24.45
C ASN A 589 17.86 -33.95 23.15
N PRO A 590 16.59 -34.28 22.89
CA PRO A 590 16.19 -34.90 21.62
C PRO A 590 16.17 -33.90 20.46
N PHE A 591 16.08 -32.60 20.72
CA PHE A 591 15.93 -31.59 19.69
C PHE A 591 17.27 -31.25 19.04
N LYS A 592 17.41 -31.65 17.78
CA LYS A 592 18.60 -31.39 16.97
C LYS A 592 18.24 -31.02 15.54
N CYS A 593 18.99 -30.05 15.05
CA CYS A 593 19.36 -29.85 13.66
C CYS A 593 20.79 -30.39 13.45
#